data_AF-A0A415JN26-F1
#
_entry.id   AF-A0A415JN26-F1
#
_cell.length_a   1.000
_cell.length_b   1.000
_cell.length_c   1.000
_cell.angle_alpha   90.00
_cell.angle_beta   90.00
_cell.angle_gamma   90.00
#
_symmetry.space_group_name_H-M   'P 1'
#
loop_
_entity.id
_entity.type
_entity.pdbx_description
1 polymer ?
#
loop_
_entity_poly.entity_id
_entity_poly.type
_entity_poly.pdbx_seq_one_letter_code
_entity_poly.pdbx_strand_id
1 'polypeptide(L)'
;MILIVGPQVAGAIRNQFNAVTETLDEGTSGNAFKDSVEIPDPKRGIAFAVYSADDNSLMFYKRRGVPKVGDMFNDRRVTEVYTGFETETYGPNKSDDFNGSVNTPWYGRSSECSTIAVIDDGIYPGSIVY
;
A
#
# COMPACT_ATOMS: atom_id res chain seq x y z
N MET A 1 -58.47 -16.44 -36.53
CA MET A 1 -58.16 -15.35 -35.58
C MET A 1 -57.19 -15.92 -34.56
N ILE A 2 -55.99 -15.38 -34.48
CA ILE A 2 -54.85 -15.96 -33.74
C ILE A 2 -54.76 -15.23 -32.39
N LEU A 3 -54.79 -15.96 -31.28
CA LEU A 3 -54.54 -15.41 -29.94
C LEU A 3 -53.44 -16.23 -29.28
N ILE A 4 -52.19 -15.77 -29.42
CA ILE A 4 -51.04 -16.36 -28.73
C ILE A 4 -50.96 -15.69 -27.36
N VAL A 5 -51.30 -16.43 -26.31
CA VAL A 5 -51.10 -16.01 -24.92
C VAL A 5 -49.70 -16.45 -24.52
N GLY A 6 -48.75 -15.52 -24.47
CA GLY A 6 -47.42 -15.78 -23.94
C GLY A 6 -47.47 -15.91 -22.40
N PRO A 7 -46.80 -16.90 -21.78
CA PRO A 7 -46.63 -16.90 -20.34
C PRO A 7 -45.71 -15.74 -19.94
N GLN A 8 -46.26 -14.80 -19.17
CA GLN A 8 -45.47 -13.79 -18.47
C GLN A 8 -44.67 -14.51 -17.38
N VAL A 9 -43.34 -14.55 -17.51
CA VAL A 9 -42.44 -14.94 -16.40
C VAL A 9 -41.60 -13.74 -15.98
N ALA A 10 -42.27 -12.61 -15.72
CA ALA A 10 -41.66 -11.45 -15.09
C ALA A 10 -41.68 -11.63 -13.56
N GLY A 11 -40.83 -12.51 -13.04
CA GLY A 11 -40.79 -12.77 -11.58
C GLY A 11 -39.43 -13.16 -11.01
N ALA A 12 -38.58 -13.87 -11.76
CA ALA A 12 -37.38 -14.46 -11.17
C ALA A 12 -36.15 -13.52 -11.10
N ILE A 13 -36.07 -12.47 -11.92
CA ILE A 13 -34.85 -11.65 -12.00
C ILE A 13 -34.72 -10.67 -10.82
N ARG A 14 -35.82 -10.27 -10.19
CA ARG A 14 -35.76 -9.27 -9.09
C ARG A 14 -35.39 -9.88 -7.73
N ASN A 15 -35.64 -11.18 -7.53
CA ASN A 15 -35.38 -11.83 -6.24
C ASN A 15 -33.91 -12.23 -6.03
N GLN A 16 -33.08 -12.14 -7.07
CA GLN A 16 -31.65 -12.44 -6.99
C GLN A 16 -30.83 -11.28 -6.39
N PHE A 17 -31.38 -10.05 -6.36
CA PHE A 17 -30.66 -8.90 -5.82
C PHE A 17 -30.87 -8.69 -4.32
N ASN A 18 -31.97 -9.18 -3.75
CA ASN A 18 -32.27 -9.04 -2.32
C ASN A 18 -31.75 -10.21 -1.46
N ALA A 19 -31.27 -11.30 -2.07
CA ALA A 19 -30.69 -12.44 -1.34
C ALA A 19 -29.17 -12.33 -1.13
N VAL A 20 -28.52 -11.28 -1.65
CA VAL A 20 -27.07 -11.07 -1.52
C VAL A 20 -26.70 -10.40 -0.18
N THR A 21 -27.65 -10.09 0.70
CA THR A 21 -27.36 -9.40 1.97
C THR A 21 -27.20 -10.33 3.17
N GLU A 22 -27.38 -11.64 3.04
CA GLU A 22 -27.38 -12.58 4.19
C GLU A 22 -26.54 -13.85 4.00
N THR A 23 -25.75 -13.96 2.92
CA THR A 23 -24.70 -14.98 2.78
C THR A 23 -23.34 -14.32 2.73
N LEU A 24 -22.90 -13.74 3.83
CA LEU A 24 -21.46 -13.71 4.16
C LEU A 24 -21.12 -15.07 4.77
N ASP A 25 -21.30 -16.12 3.97
CA ASP A 25 -20.90 -17.47 4.31
C ASP A 25 -19.38 -17.54 4.26
N GLU A 26 -18.85 -18.27 5.23
CA GLU A 26 -17.45 -18.65 5.33
C GLU A 26 -17.00 -19.30 4.01
N GLY A 27 -15.96 -18.74 3.38
CA GLY A 27 -15.24 -19.42 2.31
C GLY A 27 -15.23 -18.71 0.97
N THR A 28 -14.45 -17.64 0.86
CA THR A 28 -13.73 -17.36 -0.38
C THR A 28 -12.31 -16.97 -0.01
N SER A 29 -11.45 -17.99 0.05
CA SER A 29 -10.01 -17.80 -0.01
C SER A 29 -9.70 -17.18 -1.36
N GLY A 30 -9.30 -15.91 -1.36
CA GLY A 30 -8.76 -15.21 -2.52
C GLY A 30 -9.57 -14.00 -3.00
N ASN A 31 -9.04 -12.80 -2.70
CA ASN A 31 -9.00 -11.64 -3.60
C ASN A 31 -10.12 -10.58 -3.52
N ALA A 32 -11.05 -10.61 -2.56
CA ALA A 32 -12.10 -9.56 -2.49
C ALA A 32 -11.62 -8.21 -1.90
N PHE A 33 -10.44 -8.16 -1.28
CA PHE A 33 -9.71 -6.93 -0.98
C PHE A 33 -8.23 -7.25 -1.10
N LYS A 34 -7.65 -7.22 -2.31
CA LYS A 34 -6.19 -7.09 -2.41
C LYS A 34 -5.86 -5.80 -1.66
N ASP A 35 -5.25 -5.96 -0.48
CA ASP A 35 -5.40 -5.07 0.67
C ASP A 35 -5.34 -3.59 0.28
N SER A 36 -6.15 -2.75 0.91
CA SER A 36 -6.07 -1.28 0.70
C SER A 36 -4.64 -0.72 0.83
N VAL A 37 -3.78 -1.44 1.56
CA VAL A 37 -2.32 -1.30 1.64
C VAL A 37 -1.62 -1.28 0.28
N GLU A 38 -2.05 -2.05 -0.72
CA GLU A 38 -1.37 -2.17 -2.01
C GLU A 38 -1.86 -1.18 -3.07
N ILE A 39 -2.93 -0.42 -2.81
CA ILE A 39 -3.52 0.50 -3.78
C ILE A 39 -2.74 1.83 -3.77
N PRO A 40 -2.01 2.18 -4.85
CA PRO A 40 -1.31 3.47 -4.94
C PRO A 40 -2.29 4.64 -4.93
N ASP A 41 -1.98 5.68 -4.15
CA ASP A 41 -2.78 6.89 -4.07
C ASP A 41 -1.83 8.10 -3.88
N PRO A 42 -1.26 8.64 -4.97
CA PRO A 42 -0.21 9.67 -4.89
C PRO A 42 -0.67 10.97 -4.23
N LYS A 43 -1.98 11.20 -4.12
CA LYS A 43 -2.56 12.45 -3.59
C LYS A 43 -3.06 12.31 -2.15
N ARG A 44 -3.67 11.18 -1.81
CA ARG A 44 -4.35 10.97 -0.52
C ARG A 44 -3.81 9.79 0.26
N GLY A 45 -2.85 9.06 -0.31
CA GLY A 45 -2.16 7.96 0.33
C GLY A 45 -1.18 8.43 1.40
N ILE A 46 -0.79 7.48 2.24
CA ILE A 46 0.21 7.64 3.29
C ILE A 46 1.55 7.27 2.67
N ALA A 47 2.54 8.16 2.76
CA ALA A 47 3.91 7.84 2.38
C ALA A 47 4.56 6.97 3.47
N PHE A 48 5.14 5.85 3.05
CA PHE A 48 5.88 4.95 3.92
C PHE A 48 7.05 4.31 3.19
N ALA A 49 8.04 3.84 3.95
CA ALA A 49 9.17 3.09 3.43
C ALA A 49 9.23 1.74 4.13
N VAL A 50 9.48 0.69 3.37
CA VAL A 50 9.60 -0.69 3.87
C VAL A 50 11.03 -1.13 3.71
N TYR A 51 11.65 -1.54 4.81
CA TYR A 51 12.90 -2.29 4.78
C TYR A 51 12.59 -3.80 4.82
N SER A 52 13.23 -4.55 3.93
CA SER A 52 13.22 -6.02 3.95
C SER A 52 14.64 -6.54 4.12
N ALA A 53 14.89 -7.25 5.22
CA ALA A 53 16.16 -7.93 5.46
C ALA A 53 16.35 -9.19 4.59
N ASP A 54 15.29 -9.66 3.91
CA ASP A 54 15.38 -10.85 3.06
C ASP A 54 16.21 -10.59 1.80
N ASP A 55 16.09 -9.39 1.23
CA ASP A 55 16.83 -8.95 0.03
C ASP A 55 17.61 -7.64 0.25
N ASN A 56 17.70 -7.18 1.50
CA ASN A 56 18.36 -5.94 1.90
C ASN A 56 17.86 -4.72 1.09
N SER A 57 16.54 -4.63 0.89
CA SER A 57 15.93 -3.55 0.13
C SER A 57 15.25 -2.51 1.02
N LEU A 58 15.30 -1.25 0.59
CA LEU A 58 14.50 -0.15 1.15
C LEU A 58 13.64 0.46 0.05
N MET A 59 12.33 0.30 0.15
CA MET A 59 11.38 0.66 -0.90
C MET A 59 10.38 1.69 -0.40
N PHE A 60 10.16 2.74 -1.18
CA PHE A 60 9.28 3.85 -0.82
C PHE A 60 7.95 3.76 -1.58
N TYR A 61 6.84 3.97 -0.85
CA TYR A 61 5.48 3.78 -1.33
C TYR A 61 4.55 4.92 -0.88
N LYS A 62 3.43 5.08 -1.59
CA LYS A 62 2.36 6.01 -1.23
C LYS A 62 1.00 5.41 -1.53
N ARG A 63 0.39 4.80 -0.50
CA ARG A 63 -0.79 3.93 -0.64
C ARG A 63 -1.83 4.21 0.44
N ARG A 64 -3.03 3.64 0.30
CA ARG A 64 -4.14 3.90 1.24
C ARG A 64 -3.99 3.26 2.62
N GLY A 65 -3.06 2.30 2.75
CA GLY A 65 -2.72 1.68 4.01
C GLY A 65 -1.21 1.48 4.13
N VAL A 66 -0.78 1.13 5.34
CA VAL A 66 0.62 0.85 5.68
C VAL A 66 0.71 -0.62 6.13
N PRO A 67 1.64 -1.44 5.60
CA PRO A 67 1.78 -2.83 6.02
C PRO A 67 2.32 -2.91 7.44
N LYS A 68 2.13 -4.06 8.11
CA LYS A 68 2.69 -4.30 9.44
C LYS A 68 4.01 -5.07 9.35
N VAL A 69 4.86 -4.90 10.35
CA VAL A 69 6.07 -5.71 10.49
C VAL A 69 5.69 -7.18 10.60
N GLY A 70 6.35 -8.02 9.81
CA GLY A 70 6.07 -9.45 9.69
C GLY A 70 5.12 -9.82 8.54
N ASP A 71 4.39 -8.87 7.97
CA ASP A 71 3.55 -9.11 6.80
C ASP A 71 4.40 -9.40 5.56
N MET A 72 3.77 -10.08 4.58
CA MET A 72 4.28 -10.12 3.21
C MET A 72 3.71 -8.94 2.44
N PHE A 73 4.57 -8.13 1.82
CA PHE A 73 4.19 -6.98 1.03
C PHE A 73 5.03 -6.94 -0.25
N ASN A 74 4.38 -6.95 -1.41
CA ASN A 74 5.05 -6.98 -2.71
C ASN A 74 6.12 -8.10 -2.80
N ASP A 75 5.72 -9.32 -2.42
CA ASP A 75 6.54 -10.54 -2.38
C ASP A 75 7.78 -10.49 -1.47
N ARG A 76 7.80 -9.58 -0.49
CA ARG A 76 8.89 -9.42 0.47
C ARG A 76 8.37 -9.39 1.90
N ARG A 77 9.17 -9.88 2.84
CA ARG A 77 8.85 -9.76 4.26
C ARG A 77 9.16 -8.37 4.79
N VAL A 78 8.17 -7.73 5.40
CA VAL A 78 8.31 -6.43 6.04
C VAL A 78 9.10 -6.59 7.33
N THR A 79 10.32 -6.06 7.37
CA THR A 79 11.18 -6.09 8.57
C THR A 79 11.02 -4.83 9.40
N GLU A 80 11.03 -3.67 8.74
CA GLU A 80 10.76 -2.38 9.37
C GLU A 80 9.91 -1.51 8.44
N VAL A 81 9.13 -0.61 9.05
CA VAL A 81 8.29 0.36 8.34
C VAL A 81 8.56 1.74 8.90
N TYR A 82 8.83 2.70 8.01
CA TYR A 82 9.04 4.09 8.35
C TYR A 82 7.90 4.92 7.76
N THR A 83 7.32 5.83 8.53
CA THR A 83 6.21 6.71 8.13
C THR A 83 6.47 8.15 8.58
N GLY A 84 5.70 9.10 8.06
CA GLY A 84 5.74 10.50 8.52
C GLY A 84 6.90 11.32 7.96
N PHE A 85 7.77 10.73 7.15
CA PHE A 85 8.95 11.41 6.60
C PHE A 85 8.64 12.41 5.48
N GLU A 86 7.44 12.37 4.89
CA GLU A 86 7.09 13.25 3.78
C GLU A 86 7.01 14.73 4.19
N THR A 87 6.63 15.00 5.44
CA THR A 87 6.46 16.36 5.98
C THR A 87 7.65 16.86 6.81
N GLU A 88 8.64 15.99 7.04
CA GLU A 88 9.79 16.28 7.88
C GLU A 88 10.95 16.89 7.08
N THR A 89 11.86 17.55 7.78
CA THR A 89 13.11 18.07 7.21
C THR A 89 14.29 17.28 7.75
N TYR A 90 15.13 16.79 6.84
CA TYR A 90 16.31 15.99 7.17
C TYR A 90 17.58 16.70 6.72
N GLY A 91 18.66 16.43 7.45
CA GLY A 91 19.97 17.01 7.20
C GLY A 91 21.09 16.16 7.80
N PRO A 92 22.35 16.53 7.54
CA PRO A 92 23.48 15.83 8.12
C PRO A 92 23.52 16.07 9.64
N ASN A 93 23.86 15.03 10.40
CA ASN A 93 24.02 15.12 11.85
C ASN A 93 25.21 16.02 12.25
N LYS A 94 26.15 16.23 11.33
CA LYS A 94 27.27 17.17 11.46
C LYS A 94 27.22 18.14 10.29
N SER A 95 27.24 19.44 10.57
CA SER A 95 27.08 20.50 9.57
C SER A 95 28.17 20.55 8.50
N ASP A 96 29.30 19.88 8.71
CA ASP A 96 30.46 19.83 7.82
C ASP A 96 30.62 18.47 7.10
N ASP A 97 29.76 17.49 7.36
CA ASP A 97 29.86 16.13 6.84
C ASP A 97 28.62 15.74 6.02
N PHE A 98 28.50 16.34 4.83
CA PHE A 98 27.38 16.11 3.91
C PHE A 98 27.34 14.70 3.31
N ASN A 99 28.44 13.95 3.37
CA ASN A 99 28.49 12.54 3.00
C ASN A 99 28.37 11.60 4.22
N GLY A 100 28.19 12.17 5.40
CA GLY A 100 28.17 11.48 6.67
C GLY A 100 26.79 11.00 7.06
N SER A 101 26.61 10.84 8.37
CA SER A 101 25.33 10.41 8.92
C SER A 101 24.24 11.47 8.76
N VAL A 102 23.09 11.05 8.28
CA VAL A 102 21.88 11.87 8.17
C VAL A 102 20.84 11.42 9.19
N ASN A 103 19.99 12.34 9.63
CA ASN A 103 18.97 12.08 10.64
C ASN A 103 17.69 11.41 10.09
N THR A 104 17.75 10.78 8.90
CA THR A 104 16.62 10.05 8.33
C THR A 104 16.33 8.77 9.12
N PRO A 105 15.05 8.35 9.28
CA PRO A 105 14.68 7.19 10.10
C PRO A 105 15.38 5.88 9.71
N TRP A 106 15.61 5.66 8.41
CA TRP A 106 16.24 4.46 7.87
C TRP A 106 17.77 4.51 7.84
N TYR A 107 18.41 5.58 8.34
CA TYR A 107 19.87 5.72 8.26
C TYR A 107 20.61 4.56 8.95
N GLY A 108 20.07 4.05 10.07
CA GLY A 108 20.66 2.89 10.77
C GLY A 108 20.74 1.62 9.92
N ARG A 109 19.95 1.52 8.83
CA ARG A 109 19.95 0.40 7.87
C ARG A 109 20.71 0.71 6.59
N SER A 110 21.28 1.91 6.44
CA SER A 110 21.87 2.35 5.16
C SER A 110 23.02 1.47 4.70
N SER A 111 23.83 0.93 5.63
CA SER A 111 24.95 0.03 5.31
C SER A 111 24.51 -1.37 4.92
N GLU A 112 23.30 -1.77 5.31
CA GLU A 112 22.72 -3.06 4.94
C GLU A 112 22.03 -2.97 3.58
N CYS A 113 21.43 -1.82 3.25
CA CYS A 113 20.66 -1.59 2.04
C CYS A 113 21.51 -1.81 0.77
N SER A 114 21.16 -2.84 0.00
CA SER A 114 21.74 -3.14 -1.31
C SER A 114 20.92 -2.58 -2.46
N THR A 115 19.64 -2.26 -2.23
CA THR A 115 18.76 -1.67 -3.25
C THR A 115 17.82 -0.66 -2.61
N ILE A 116 17.69 0.51 -3.24
CA ILE A 116 16.78 1.56 -2.83
C ILE A 116 15.96 1.99 -4.04
N ALA A 117 14.63 2.00 -3.93
CA ALA A 117 13.79 2.52 -5.00
C ALA A 117 12.52 3.20 -4.48
N VAL A 118 12.05 4.17 -5.26
CA VAL A 118 10.74 4.80 -5.09
C VAL A 118 9.79 4.08 -6.03
N ILE A 119 8.80 3.38 -5.47
CA ILE A 119 7.91 2.49 -6.22
C ILE A 119 6.66 3.22 -6.70
N ASP A 120 6.09 4.07 -5.85
CA ASP A 120 4.89 4.85 -6.18
C ASP A 120 5.22 6.33 -6.37
N ASP A 121 4.47 6.99 -7.26
CA ASP A 121 4.59 8.42 -7.50
C ASP A 121 4.07 9.27 -6.33
N GLY A 122 4.40 10.56 -6.39
CA GLY A 122 3.86 11.55 -5.45
C GLY A 122 4.48 11.49 -4.06
N ILE A 123 5.65 10.84 -3.93
CA ILE A 123 6.49 10.88 -2.74
C ILE A 123 7.50 12.00 -2.94
N TYR A 124 7.36 13.10 -2.21
CA TYR A 124 8.29 14.22 -2.28
C TYR A 124 8.58 14.75 -0.87
N PRO A 125 9.85 14.93 -0.49
CA PRO A 125 10.18 15.55 0.79
C PRO A 125 9.65 16.99 0.81
N GLY A 126 9.09 17.41 1.95
CA GLY A 126 8.61 18.79 2.13
C GLY A 126 9.71 19.85 1.97
N SER A 127 10.97 19.48 2.21
CA SER A 127 12.13 20.33 1.98
C SER A 127 13.41 19.50 1.86
N ILE A 128 14.30 19.87 0.94
CA ILE A 128 15.73 19.55 1.05
C ILE A 128 16.37 20.89 1.46
N VAL A 129 16.76 21.02 2.72
CA VAL A 129 17.46 22.24 3.15
C VAL A 129 18.89 22.15 2.63
N TYR A 130 19.29 23.17 1.86
CA TYR A 130 20.64 23.34 1.32
C TYR A 130 21.49 24.20 2.25
#